data_AF-A0A845F8H0-F1
#
_entry.id   AF-A0A845F8H0-F1
#
_cell.length_a   1.000
_cell.length_b   1.000
_cell.length_c   1.000
_cell.angle_alpha   90.00
_cell.angle_beta   90.00
_cell.angle_gamma   90.00
#
_symmetry.space_group_name_H-M   'P 1'
#
loop_
_entity.id
_entity.type
_entity.pdbx_description
1 polymer ?
#
loop_
_entity_poly.entity_id
_entity_poly.type
_entity_poly.pdbx_seq_one_letter_code
_entity_poly.pdbx_strand_id
1 'polypeptide(L)'
;MIRSLSTSILLVLGFLIAGVAILYQWLITSDIPVSYTAAEALTTHVMFALSTVLFLVASVMFNERKGNFLLGVIFSAIFIANIAIFKHHTGAGYFNHSFAQLQGAGVLYSGIIMVFTLYLAATKIRVKVKPSNRVNSY
;
A
#
# COMPACT_ATOMS: atom_id res chain seq x y z
N MET A 1 19.74 -4.10 -15.80
CA MET A 1 18.58 -4.64 -16.55
C MET A 1 17.78 -5.66 -15.74
N ILE A 2 18.38 -6.73 -15.21
CA ILE A 2 17.67 -7.78 -14.45
C ILE A 2 16.96 -7.22 -13.20
N ARG A 3 17.63 -6.36 -12.41
CA ARG A 3 17.01 -5.72 -11.22
C ARG A 3 15.77 -4.89 -11.55
N SER A 4 15.77 -4.13 -12.66
CA SER A 4 14.59 -3.31 -13.01
C SER A 4 13.44 -4.18 -13.48
N LEU A 5 13.72 -5.29 -14.17
CA LEU A 5 12.69 -6.25 -14.57
C LEU A 5 12.03 -6.92 -13.36
N SER A 6 12.83 -7.41 -12.40
CA SER A 6 12.30 -8.03 -11.18
C SER A 6 11.44 -7.07 -10.36
N THR A 7 11.88 -5.82 -10.18
CA THR A 7 11.07 -4.80 -9.48
C THR A 7 9.76 -4.51 -10.22
N SER A 8 9.80 -4.37 -11.55
CA SER A 8 8.58 -4.18 -12.34
C SER A 8 7.61 -5.35 -12.21
N ILE A 9 8.10 -6.59 -12.24
CA ILE A 9 7.25 -7.79 -12.06
C ILE A 9 6.59 -7.78 -10.68
N LEU A 10 7.35 -7.49 -9.62
CA LEU A 10 6.81 -7.42 -8.26
C LEU A 10 5.73 -6.32 -8.12
N LEU A 11 5.93 -5.16 -8.75
CA LEU A 11 4.93 -4.09 -8.75
C LEU A 11 3.67 -4.48 -9.52
N VAL A 12 3.82 -5.04 -10.72
CA VAL A 12 2.68 -5.47 -11.54
C VAL A 12 1.87 -6.54 -10.80
N LEU A 13 2.53 -7.54 -10.23
CA LEU A 13 1.88 -8.56 -9.41
C LEU A 13 1.21 -7.95 -8.16
N GLY A 14 1.89 -7.02 -7.49
CA GLY A 14 1.33 -6.30 -6.35
C GLY A 14 0.05 -5.55 -6.70
N PHE A 15 0.06 -4.81 -7.81
CA PHE A 15 -1.12 -4.09 -8.32
C PHE A 15 -2.23 -5.05 -8.76
N LEU A 16 -1.91 -6.15 -9.44
CA LEU A 16 -2.91 -7.15 -9.85
C LEU A 16 -3.60 -7.75 -8.62
N ILE A 17 -2.84 -8.21 -7.62
CA ILE A 17 -3.41 -8.82 -6.41
C ILE A 17 -4.24 -7.78 -5.63
N ALA A 18 -3.76 -6.55 -5.50
CA ALA A 18 -4.53 -5.48 -4.86
C ALA A 18 -5.82 -5.16 -5.63
N GLY A 19 -5.75 -5.12 -6.96
CA GLY A 19 -6.91 -4.90 -7.82
C GLY A 19 -7.97 -5.98 -7.63
N VAL A 20 -7.57 -7.26 -7.60
CA VAL A 20 -8.50 -8.36 -7.32
C VAL A 20 -9.07 -8.24 -5.91
N ALA A 21 -8.26 -7.90 -4.90
CA ALA A 21 -8.73 -7.70 -3.53
C ALA A 21 -9.78 -6.59 -3.43
N ILE A 22 -9.55 -5.46 -4.11
CA ILE A 22 -10.49 -4.33 -4.16
C ILE A 22 -11.79 -4.74 -4.85
N LEU A 23 -11.71 -5.42 -6.00
CA LEU A 23 -12.90 -5.89 -6.71
C LEU A 23 -13.70 -6.90 -5.88
N TYR A 24 -13.01 -7.81 -5.20
CA TYR A 24 -13.63 -8.79 -4.31
C TYR A 24 -14.31 -8.12 -3.12
N GLN A 25 -13.64 -7.16 -2.49
CA GLN A 25 -14.22 -6.34 -1.43
C GLN A 25 -15.45 -5.58 -1.91
N TRP A 26 -15.40 -4.97 -3.10
CA TRP A 26 -16.53 -4.25 -3.69
C TRP A 26 -17.70 -5.18 -3.96
N LEU A 27 -17.44 -6.36 -4.53
CA LEU A 27 -18.45 -7.39 -4.79
C LEU A 27 -19.19 -7.76 -3.50
N ILE A 28 -18.45 -8.06 -2.42
CA ILE A 28 -19.03 -8.39 -1.11
C ILE A 28 -19.87 -7.24 -0.56
N THR A 29 -19.39 -5.99 -0.68
CA THR A 29 -20.12 -4.82 -0.18
C THR A 29 -21.30 -4.39 -1.06
N SER A 30 -21.44 -4.98 -2.26
CA SER A 30 -22.53 -4.65 -3.19
C SER A 30 -23.81 -5.45 -2.93
N ASP A 31 -23.73 -6.57 -2.22
CA ASP A 31 -24.91 -7.34 -1.82
C ASP A 31 -25.79 -6.56 -0.83
N ILE A 32 -27.10 -6.56 -1.04
CA ILE A 32 -28.09 -5.92 -0.14
C ILE A 32 -29.11 -6.98 0.31
N PRO A 33 -29.25 -7.26 1.62
CA PRO A 33 -28.47 -6.70 2.72
C PRO A 33 -27.01 -7.16 2.68
N VAL A 34 -26.09 -6.27 3.06
CA VAL A 34 -24.65 -6.55 3.08
C VAL A 34 -24.40 -7.70 4.05
N SER A 35 -24.23 -8.90 3.52
CA SER A 35 -23.89 -10.10 4.26
C SER A 35 -22.51 -10.54 3.84
N TYR A 36 -21.65 -10.81 4.81
CA TYR A 36 -20.29 -11.25 4.55
C TYR A 36 -19.83 -12.15 5.68
N THR A 37 -19.03 -13.13 5.30
CA THR A 37 -18.53 -14.20 6.15
C THR A 37 -17.14 -13.85 6.68
N ALA A 38 -16.77 -14.46 7.81
CA ALA A 38 -15.41 -14.35 8.32
C ALA A 38 -14.36 -14.86 7.30
N ALA A 39 -14.73 -15.83 6.46
CA ALA A 39 -13.87 -16.36 5.40
C ALA A 39 -13.63 -15.34 4.27
N GLU A 40 -14.65 -14.58 3.87
CA GLU A 40 -14.52 -13.51 2.86
C GLU A 40 -13.66 -12.35 3.37
N ALA A 41 -13.84 -11.95 4.63
CA ALA A 41 -12.99 -10.95 5.27
C ALA A 41 -11.53 -11.42 5.34
N LEU A 42 -11.30 -12.66 5.80
CA LEU A 42 -9.96 -13.24 5.88
C LEU A 42 -9.29 -13.32 4.50
N THR A 43 -10.03 -13.75 3.47
CA THR A 43 -9.53 -13.80 2.08
C THR A 43 -9.06 -12.42 1.63
N THR A 44 -9.86 -11.39 1.87
CA THR A 44 -9.52 -9.99 1.52
C THR A 44 -8.25 -9.52 2.24
N HIS A 45 -8.12 -9.83 3.54
CA HIS A 45 -6.91 -9.54 4.33
C HIS A 45 -5.66 -10.24 3.78
N VAL A 46 -5.77 -11.52 3.44
CA VAL A 46 -4.66 -12.30 2.88
C VAL A 46 -4.21 -11.72 1.54
N MET A 47 -5.14 -11.35 0.65
CA MET A 47 -4.80 -10.75 -0.64
C MET A 47 -4.09 -9.39 -0.47
N PHE A 48 -4.61 -8.53 0.41
CA PHE A 48 -3.96 -7.26 0.72
C PHE A 48 -2.59 -7.45 1.40
N ALA A 49 -2.44 -8.44 2.27
CA ALA A 49 -1.17 -8.75 2.90
C ALA A 49 -0.12 -9.22 1.88
N LEU A 50 -0.50 -10.12 0.96
CA LEU A 50 0.38 -10.58 -0.13
C LEU A 50 0.81 -9.41 -1.02
N SER A 51 -0.14 -8.56 -1.42
CA SER A 51 0.17 -7.35 -2.19
C SER A 51 1.11 -6.42 -1.42
N THR A 52 0.89 -6.22 -0.13
CA THR A 52 1.76 -5.42 0.74
C THR A 52 3.19 -5.94 0.70
N VAL A 53 3.39 -7.24 0.92
CA VAL A 53 4.73 -7.85 0.89
C VAL A 53 5.42 -7.62 -0.45
N LEU A 54 4.73 -7.80 -1.58
CA LEU A 54 5.29 -7.54 -2.90
C LEU A 54 5.73 -6.07 -3.06
N PHE A 55 4.90 -5.12 -2.62
CA PHE A 55 5.24 -3.70 -2.66
C PHE A 55 6.41 -3.34 -1.76
N LEU A 56 6.50 -3.92 -0.56
CA LEU A 56 7.62 -3.70 0.36
C LEU A 56 8.93 -4.20 -0.25
N VAL A 57 8.93 -5.42 -0.79
CA VAL A 57 10.13 -6.00 -1.45
C VAL A 57 10.52 -5.16 -2.66
N ALA A 58 9.57 -4.79 -3.52
CA ALA A 58 9.83 -3.91 -4.67
C ALA A 58 10.43 -2.56 -4.25
N SER A 59 9.92 -1.98 -3.15
CA SER A 59 10.36 -0.68 -2.61
C SER A 59 11.80 -0.69 -2.09
N VAL A 60 12.25 -1.81 -1.52
CA VAL A 60 13.66 -2.00 -1.12
C VAL A 60 14.57 -2.17 -2.34
N MET A 61 14.08 -2.85 -3.39
CA MET A 61 14.86 -3.08 -4.61
C MET A 61 15.04 -1.83 -5.48
N PHE A 62 14.17 -0.82 -5.35
CA PHE A 62 14.38 0.46 -6.01
C PHE A 62 15.70 1.07 -5.54
N ASN A 63 16.61 1.35 -6.48
CA ASN A 63 17.83 2.07 -6.15
C ASN A 63 17.58 3.58 -6.07
N GLU A 64 16.61 4.07 -6.84
CA GLU A 64 16.33 5.50 -6.96
C GLU A 64 15.36 5.99 -5.88
N ARG A 65 15.60 7.21 -5.40
CA ARG A 65 14.68 7.93 -4.51
C ARG A 65 13.33 8.20 -5.20
N LYS A 66 13.36 8.57 -6.47
CA LYS A 66 12.17 9.03 -7.22
C LYS A 66 11.09 7.94 -7.28
N GLY A 67 11.47 6.69 -7.49
CA GLY A 67 10.53 5.55 -7.50
C GLY A 67 9.79 5.38 -6.17
N ASN A 68 10.51 5.35 -5.05
CA ASN A 68 9.91 5.24 -3.72
C ASN A 68 9.08 6.47 -3.34
N PHE A 69 9.49 7.66 -3.77
CA PHE A 69 8.71 8.87 -3.54
C PHE A 69 7.40 8.86 -4.32
N LEU A 70 7.43 8.48 -5.61
CA LEU A 70 6.24 8.37 -6.43
C LEU A 70 5.26 7.34 -5.88
N LEU A 71 5.75 6.15 -5.50
CA LEU A 71 4.91 5.14 -4.83
C LEU A 71 4.31 5.70 -3.55
N GLY A 72 5.10 6.38 -2.71
CA GLY A 72 4.61 7.00 -1.49
C GLY A 72 3.48 8.00 -1.73
N VAL A 73 3.58 8.83 -2.77
CA VAL A 73 2.52 9.77 -3.15
C VAL A 73 1.26 9.04 -3.62
N ILE A 74 1.40 8.04 -4.48
CA ILE A 74 0.27 7.23 -4.98
C ILE A 74 -0.44 6.55 -3.80
N PHE A 75 0.30 5.89 -2.92
CA PHE A 75 -0.25 5.21 -1.76
C PHE A 75 -0.81 6.17 -0.70
N SER A 76 -0.30 7.39 -0.61
CA SER A 76 -0.91 8.45 0.22
C SER A 76 -2.31 8.82 -0.29
N ALA A 77 -2.46 9.00 -1.61
CA ALA A 77 -3.76 9.29 -2.21
C ALA A 77 -4.75 8.13 -2.00
N ILE A 78 -4.30 6.89 -2.20
CA ILE A 78 -5.11 5.68 -1.95
C ILE A 78 -5.50 5.58 -0.47
N PHE A 79 -4.58 5.85 0.45
CA PHE A 79 -4.84 5.82 1.90
C PHE A 79 -5.90 6.84 2.31
N ILE A 80 -5.79 8.09 1.82
CA ILE A 80 -6.78 9.13 2.07
C ILE A 80 -8.15 8.73 1.52
N ALA A 81 -8.20 8.16 0.30
CA ALA A 81 -9.44 7.68 -0.29
C ALA A 81 -10.07 6.55 0.56
N ASN A 82 -9.27 5.58 1.01
CA ASN A 82 -9.75 4.49 1.87
C ASN A 82 -10.28 5.02 3.22
N ILE A 83 -9.62 6.00 3.84
CA ILE A 83 -10.14 6.65 5.05
C ILE A 83 -11.46 7.37 4.77
N ALA A 84 -11.57 8.09 3.65
CA ALA A 84 -12.80 8.79 3.29
C ALA A 84 -13.96 7.82 3.09
N ILE A 85 -13.73 6.70 2.39
CA ILE A 85 -14.71 5.62 2.20
C ILE A 85 -15.08 5.01 3.55
N PHE A 86 -14.11 4.66 4.39
CA PHE A 86 -14.37 4.10 5.72
C PHE A 86 -15.26 5.03 6.55
N LYS A 87 -14.93 6.34 6.56
CA LYS A 87 -15.72 7.38 7.25
C LYS A 87 -17.13 7.53 6.71
N HIS A 88 -17.31 7.42 5.39
CA HIS A 88 -18.63 7.53 4.76
C HIS A 88 -19.61 6.44 5.23
N HIS A 89 -19.11 5.23 5.51
CA HIS A 89 -19.92 4.12 5.99
C HIS A 89 -20.12 4.16 7.52
N THR A 90 -19.37 5.00 8.24
CA THR A 90 -19.46 5.09 9.70
C THR A 90 -20.77 5.79 10.07
N GLY A 91 -21.74 5.02 10.55
CA GLY A 91 -23.11 5.49 10.84
C GLY A 91 -24.19 4.84 9.98
N ALA A 92 -23.83 4.00 9.01
CA ALA A 92 -24.79 3.17 8.31
C ALA A 92 -25.33 2.05 9.21
N GLY A 93 -26.60 1.65 9.04
CA GLY A 93 -27.23 0.60 9.86
C GLY A 93 -26.59 -0.78 9.74
N TYR A 94 -25.87 -1.05 8.63
CA TYR A 94 -25.09 -2.27 8.42
C TYR A 94 -23.64 -2.18 8.93
N PHE A 95 -23.22 -1.02 9.45
CA PHE A 95 -21.86 -0.83 9.96
C PHE A 95 -21.70 -1.55 11.30
N ASN A 96 -20.92 -2.63 11.28
CA ASN A 96 -20.61 -3.46 12.43
C ASN A 96 -19.10 -3.79 12.45
N HIS A 97 -18.66 -4.53 13.47
CA HIS A 97 -17.24 -4.87 13.65
C HIS A 97 -16.63 -5.56 12.44
N SER A 98 -17.35 -6.48 11.82
CA SER A 98 -16.78 -7.29 10.76
C SER A 98 -16.73 -6.49 9.42
N PHE A 99 -17.58 -5.46 9.23
CA PHE A 99 -17.52 -4.53 8.11
C PHE A 99 -16.34 -3.57 8.28
N ALA A 100 -16.12 -3.12 9.52
CA ALA A 100 -14.93 -2.34 9.86
C ALA A 100 -13.64 -3.15 9.63
N GLN A 101 -13.64 -4.46 9.89
CA GLN A 101 -12.51 -5.34 9.55
C GLN A 101 -12.29 -5.47 8.04
N LEU A 102 -13.36 -5.63 7.26
CA LEU A 102 -13.28 -5.71 5.81
C LEU A 102 -12.71 -4.42 5.20
N GLN A 103 -13.28 -3.27 5.56
CA GLN A 103 -12.80 -1.96 5.08
C GLN A 103 -11.42 -1.59 5.64
N GLY A 104 -11.14 -2.01 6.88
CA GLY A 104 -9.85 -1.77 7.55
C GLY A 104 -8.67 -2.44 6.85
N ALA A 105 -8.90 -3.53 6.12
CA ALA A 105 -7.85 -4.21 5.34
C ALA A 105 -7.21 -3.27 4.31
N GLY A 106 -8.04 -2.55 3.53
CA GLY A 106 -7.57 -1.60 2.53
C GLY A 106 -6.86 -0.38 3.13
N VAL A 107 -7.33 0.10 4.29
CA VAL A 107 -6.68 1.19 5.05
C VAL A 107 -5.29 0.76 5.53
N LEU A 108 -5.17 -0.42 6.13
CA LEU A 108 -3.88 -0.94 6.62
C LEU A 108 -2.90 -1.20 5.47
N TYR A 109 -3.36 -1.85 4.42
CA TYR A 109 -2.61 -2.08 3.17
C TYR A 109 -1.96 -0.79 2.66
N SER A 110 -2.80 0.22 2.41
CA SER A 110 -2.34 1.47 1.82
C SER A 110 -1.47 2.28 2.79
N GLY A 111 -1.81 2.26 4.09
CA GLY A 111 -1.06 2.96 5.13
C GLY A 111 0.35 2.41 5.33
N ILE A 112 0.51 1.08 5.40
CA ILE A 112 1.83 0.43 5.57
C ILE A 112 2.74 0.75 4.39
N ILE A 113 2.24 0.60 3.16
CA ILE A 113 3.03 0.86 1.96
C ILE A 113 3.40 2.35 1.87
N MET A 114 2.44 3.25 2.15
CA MET A 114 2.68 4.69 2.21
C MET A 114 3.82 5.04 3.17
N VAL A 115 3.72 4.62 4.43
CA VAL A 115 4.72 4.96 5.46
C VAL A 115 6.10 4.39 5.07
N PHE A 116 6.15 3.15 4.62
CA PHE A 116 7.40 2.49 4.27
C PHE A 116 8.11 3.13 3.07
N THR A 117 7.35 3.40 1.99
CA THR A 117 7.90 3.99 0.77
C THR A 117 8.38 5.42 1.00
N LEU A 118 7.64 6.23 1.77
CA LEU A 118 8.06 7.57 2.16
C LEU A 118 9.29 7.54 3.08
N TYR A 119 9.35 6.60 4.03
CA TYR A 119 10.53 6.39 4.87
C TYR A 119 11.78 6.08 4.05
N LEU A 120 11.68 5.14 3.09
CA LEU A 120 12.79 4.82 2.20
C LEU A 120 13.16 6.00 1.29
N ALA A 121 12.18 6.77 0.82
CA ALA A 121 12.45 7.97 0.04
C ALA A 121 13.21 9.02 0.86
N ALA A 122 12.84 9.21 2.13
CA ALA A 122 13.45 10.17 3.05
C ALA A 122 14.87 9.77 3.47
N THR A 123 15.12 8.50 3.78
CA THR A 123 16.46 8.01 4.17
C THR A 123 17.48 8.13 3.03
N LYS A 124 17.06 7.87 1.79
CA LYS A 124 17.90 8.08 0.59
C LYS A 124 18.26 9.55 0.34
N ILE A 125 17.53 10.52 0.90
CA ILE A 125 17.91 11.94 0.87
C ILE A 125 19.19 12.15 1.67
N ARG A 126 19.26 11.59 2.88
CA ARG A 126 20.38 11.82 3.81
C ARG A 126 21.70 11.28 3.29
N VAL A 127 21.68 10.17 2.55
CA VAL A 127 22.90 9.55 1.97
C VAL A 127 23.55 10.43 0.90
N LYS A 128 22.76 11.20 0.14
CA LYS A 128 23.29 12.07 -0.94
C LYS A 128 23.88 13.39 -0.43
N VAL A 129 23.61 13.78 0.82
CA VAL A 129 23.96 15.10 1.39
C VAL A 129 25.24 15.05 2.23
N LYS A 130 26.15 14.09 2.00
CA LYS A 130 27.50 14.12 2.60
C LYS A 130 28.51 14.67 1.57
N PRO A 131 28.72 16.00 1.47
CA PRO A 131 29.83 16.53 0.70
C PRO A 131 31.14 16.18 1.43
N SER A 132 32.04 15.54 0.69
CA SER A 132 33.43 15.36 1.08
C SER A 132 34.08 16.75 1.20
N ASN A 133 34.23 17.25 2.43
CA ASN A 133 35.22 18.30 2.69
C ASN A 133 36.61 17.67 2.56
N ARG A 134 37.12 17.59 1.32
CA ARG A 134 38.56 17.55 1.08
C ARG A 134 39.06 18.98 1.22
N VAL A 135 39.54 19.32 2.41
CA VAL A 135 40.48 20.42 2.57
C VAL A 135 41.86 19.78 2.43
N ASN A 136 42.37 19.72 1.20
CA ASN A 136 43.80 19.63 0.99
C ASN A 136 44.32 21.07 1.06
N SER A 137 44.96 21.40 2.18
CA SER A 137 45.85 22.56 2.27
C SER A 137 47.26 22.00 2.39
N TYR A 138 48.11 22.44 1.45
CA TYR A 138 49.52 22.10 1.28
C TYR A 138 50.38 22.43 2.49
#